data_AF-A0A975SLM8-F1
#
_entry.id   AF-A0A975SLM8-F1
#
_cell.length_a   1.000
_cell.length_b   1.000
_cell.length_c   1.000
_cell.angle_alpha   90.00
_cell.angle_beta   90.00
_cell.angle_gamma   90.00
#
_symmetry.space_group_name_H-M   'P 1'
#
loop_
_entity.id
_entity.type
_entity.pdbx_description
1 polymer ?
#
loop_
_entity_poly.entity_id
_entity_poly.type
_entity_poly.pdbx_seq_one_letter_code
_entity_poly.pdbx_strand_id
1 'polypeptide(L)'
;MSKLDALVEKLQNVLGDKAGNIKVALGEVTLDVALADYETVALQLRDGDELKFEQLIDLCGVDYSQYAGEAKPAGRFAVVSSLLSVTHNWRLRLRVLADNDDFPVVPSVTGIWNSANWFEREAFDLFGIVFSGHTDLRRLLTDYGFVGHPFRKDFPISGNVEMRYDPDQRRVVYQPVTIEPRENTPRVVREEKYGNV
;
A
#
# COMPACT_ATOMS: atom_id res chain seq x y z
N MET A 1 -12.24 11.36 -28.04
CA MET A 1 -12.01 11.33 -26.59
C MET A 1 -11.73 9.89 -26.21
N SER A 2 -10.56 9.58 -25.64
CA SER A 2 -10.26 8.20 -25.25
C SER A 2 -11.14 7.78 -24.08
N LYS A 3 -11.33 6.47 -23.88
CA LYS A 3 -12.11 5.93 -22.75
C LYS A 3 -11.57 6.43 -21.40
N LEU A 4 -10.27 6.69 -21.32
CA LEU A 4 -9.61 7.20 -20.11
C LEU A 4 -9.87 8.70 -19.92
N ASP A 5 -9.84 9.50 -20.99
CA ASP A 5 -10.14 10.94 -20.89
C ASP A 5 -11.56 11.16 -20.37
N ALA A 6 -12.53 10.36 -20.83
CA ALA A 6 -13.90 10.40 -20.35
C ALA A 6 -14.03 10.00 -18.86
N LEU A 7 -13.22 9.04 -18.39
CA LEU A 7 -13.16 8.68 -16.98
C LEU A 7 -12.57 9.82 -16.16
N VAL A 8 -11.47 10.44 -16.61
CA VAL A 8 -10.84 11.58 -15.93
C VAL A 8 -11.81 12.75 -15.80
N GLU A 9 -12.51 13.11 -16.88
CA GLU A 9 -13.50 14.19 -16.86
C GLU A 9 -14.64 13.90 -15.87
N LYS A 10 -15.16 12.67 -15.85
CA LYS A 10 -16.18 12.27 -14.88
C LYS A 10 -15.68 12.29 -13.44
N LEU A 11 -14.45 11.84 -13.20
CA LEU A 11 -13.84 11.90 -11.87
C LEU A 11 -13.74 13.35 -11.39
N GLN A 12 -13.31 14.27 -12.26
CA GLN A 12 -13.25 15.70 -11.95
C GLN A 12 -14.63 16.29 -11.67
N ASN A 13 -15.64 15.94 -12.47
CA ASN A 13 -17.00 16.45 -12.29
C ASN A 13 -17.67 15.95 -11.01
N VAL A 14 -17.50 14.66 -10.68
CA VAL A 14 -18.15 14.04 -9.51
C VAL A 14 -17.44 14.41 -8.20
N LEU A 15 -16.10 14.44 -8.20
CA LEU A 15 -15.32 14.68 -6.99
C LEU A 15 -15.02 16.16 -6.76
N GLY A 16 -15.07 17.00 -7.81
CA GLY A 16 -14.84 18.43 -7.73
C GLY A 16 -13.49 18.76 -7.08
N ASP A 17 -13.52 19.63 -6.06
CA ASP A 17 -12.33 20.06 -5.32
C ASP A 17 -11.62 18.91 -4.55
N LYS A 18 -12.29 17.76 -4.36
CA LYS A 18 -11.72 16.57 -3.71
C LYS A 18 -10.94 15.68 -4.68
N ALA A 19 -11.03 15.96 -5.97
CA ALA A 19 -10.27 15.26 -7.00
C ALA A 19 -8.81 15.69 -6.92
N GLY A 20 -8.05 15.17 -5.94
CA GLY A 20 -6.69 15.61 -5.61
C GLY A 20 -5.74 15.68 -6.82
N ASN A 21 -4.98 14.61 -7.09
CA ASN A 21 -4.14 14.54 -8.29
C ASN A 21 -4.53 13.33 -9.14
N ILE A 22 -4.90 13.57 -10.40
CA ILE A 22 -5.23 12.50 -11.35
C ILE A 22 -4.07 12.33 -12.32
N LYS A 23 -3.43 11.16 -12.27
CA LYS A 23 -2.35 10.78 -13.18
C LYS A 23 -2.81 9.70 -14.13
N VAL A 24 -2.65 9.94 -15.43
CA VAL A 24 -2.81 8.92 -16.47
C VAL A 24 -1.42 8.48 -16.94
N ALA A 25 -1.13 7.19 -16.80
CA ALA A 25 0.12 6.62 -17.26
C ALA A 25 -0.09 5.17 -17.71
N LEU A 26 0.53 4.79 -18.82
CA LEU A 26 0.53 3.40 -19.32
C LEU A 26 -0.88 2.78 -19.48
N GLY A 27 -1.89 3.61 -19.77
CA GLY A 27 -3.27 3.14 -19.93
C GLY A 27 -4.07 2.99 -18.62
N GLU A 28 -3.52 3.44 -17.50
CA GLU A 28 -4.17 3.40 -16.19
C GLU A 28 -4.38 4.80 -15.61
N VAL A 29 -5.46 4.95 -14.84
CA VAL A 29 -5.76 6.19 -14.09
C VAL A 29 -5.46 5.95 -12.62
N THR A 30 -4.62 6.80 -12.05
CA THR A 30 -4.35 6.87 -10.61
C THR A 30 -4.92 8.17 -10.07
N LEU A 31 -5.78 8.07 -9.05
CA LEU A 31 -6.32 9.20 -8.32
C LEU A 31 -5.66 9.23 -6.94
N ASP A 32 -4.87 10.27 -6.70
CA ASP A 32 -4.32 10.58 -5.38
C ASP A 32 -5.30 11.47 -4.63
N VAL A 33 -5.66 11.06 -3.42
CA VAL A 33 -6.58 11.81 -2.55
C VAL A 33 -5.92 12.17 -1.23
N ALA A 34 -6.35 13.29 -0.67
CA ALA A 34 -5.98 13.68 0.68
C ALA A 34 -6.59 12.71 1.69
N LEU A 35 -5.87 12.49 2.81
CA LEU A 35 -6.30 11.58 3.87
C LEU A 35 -7.69 11.96 4.43
N ALA A 36 -7.95 13.26 4.58
CA ALA A 36 -9.21 13.79 5.08
C ALA A 36 -10.42 13.48 4.19
N ASP A 37 -10.20 13.33 2.87
CA ASP A 37 -11.26 13.09 1.90
C ASP A 37 -11.40 11.62 1.51
N TYR A 38 -10.47 10.75 1.93
CA TYR A 38 -10.38 9.36 1.47
C TYR A 38 -11.69 8.57 1.60
N GLU A 39 -12.31 8.58 2.78
CA GLU A 39 -13.57 7.86 3.03
C GLU A 39 -14.73 8.45 2.20
N THR A 40 -14.81 9.79 2.11
CA THR A 40 -15.88 10.45 1.36
C THR A 40 -15.74 10.18 -0.14
N VAL A 41 -14.52 10.26 -0.68
CA VAL A 41 -14.25 9.94 -2.08
C VAL A 41 -14.54 8.46 -2.35
N ALA A 42 -14.12 7.56 -1.47
CA ALA A 42 -14.42 6.13 -1.62
C ALA A 42 -15.93 5.84 -1.69
N LEU A 43 -16.74 6.51 -0.85
CA LEU A 43 -18.20 6.42 -0.90
C LEU A 43 -18.76 6.95 -2.24
N GLN A 44 -18.30 8.12 -2.68
CA GLN A 44 -18.73 8.71 -3.95
C GLN A 44 -18.34 7.85 -5.16
N LEU A 45 -17.16 7.23 -5.13
CA LEU A 45 -16.71 6.31 -6.19
C LEU A 45 -17.60 5.07 -6.27
N ARG A 46 -18.02 4.51 -5.12
CA ARG A 46 -18.91 3.33 -5.07
C ARG A 46 -20.34 3.68 -5.47
N ASP A 47 -20.91 4.72 -4.86
CA ASP A 47 -22.36 5.01 -4.92
C ASP A 47 -22.74 5.94 -6.08
N GLY A 48 -21.79 6.66 -6.67
CA GLY A 48 -22.04 7.58 -7.77
C GLY A 48 -22.49 6.85 -9.03
N ASP A 49 -23.67 7.19 -9.55
CA ASP A 49 -24.26 6.50 -10.71
C ASP A 49 -23.41 6.56 -11.98
N GLU A 50 -22.63 7.63 -12.14
CA GLU A 50 -21.77 7.85 -13.28
C GLU A 50 -20.46 7.05 -13.23
N LEU A 51 -20.05 6.61 -12.04
CA LEU A 51 -18.76 5.93 -11.79
C LEU A 51 -18.94 4.46 -11.40
N LYS A 52 -19.84 4.18 -10.44
CA LYS A 52 -20.19 2.85 -9.90
C LYS A 52 -18.99 1.91 -9.79
N PHE A 53 -18.04 2.20 -8.91
CA PHE A 53 -16.96 1.25 -8.61
C PHE A 53 -17.44 0.21 -7.60
N GLU A 54 -18.14 -0.82 -8.09
CA GLU A 54 -18.80 -1.80 -7.23
C GLU A 54 -17.81 -2.78 -6.57
N GLN A 55 -16.66 -3.01 -7.21
CA GLN A 55 -15.70 -4.01 -6.77
C GLN A 55 -14.35 -3.39 -6.38
N LEU A 56 -13.93 -3.66 -5.15
CA LEU A 56 -12.54 -3.52 -4.74
C LEU A 56 -11.81 -4.83 -5.06
N ILE A 57 -10.84 -4.75 -5.96
CA ILE A 57 -10.06 -5.88 -6.46
C ILE A 57 -8.89 -6.20 -5.53
N ASP A 58 -8.21 -5.15 -5.06
CA ASP A 58 -7.01 -5.26 -4.23
C ASP A 58 -6.84 -4.01 -3.38
N LEU A 59 -6.23 -4.17 -2.21
CA LEU A 59 -5.73 -3.07 -1.39
C LEU A 59 -4.37 -3.45 -0.85
N CYS A 60 -3.36 -2.63 -1.14
CA CYS A 60 -2.00 -2.86 -0.71
C CYS A 60 -1.38 -1.62 -0.06
N GLY A 61 -0.50 -1.87 0.91
CA GLY A 61 0.39 -0.85 1.44
C GLY A 61 1.64 -0.68 0.56
N VAL A 62 2.18 0.54 0.53
CA VAL A 62 3.43 0.85 -0.18
C VAL A 62 4.32 1.69 0.74
N ASP A 63 5.58 1.29 0.87
CA ASP A 63 6.63 2.05 1.56
C ASP A 63 7.52 2.76 0.52
N TYR A 64 7.41 4.08 0.44
CA TYR A 64 8.15 4.97 -0.45
C TYR A 64 9.49 5.45 0.14
N SER A 65 9.92 5.00 1.32
CA SER A 65 11.17 5.45 1.98
C SER A 65 12.39 5.47 1.06
N GLN A 66 12.62 4.38 0.32
CA GLN A 66 13.73 4.20 -0.62
C GLN A 66 13.36 4.46 -2.09
N TYR A 67 12.21 5.06 -2.38
CA TYR A 67 11.79 5.32 -3.75
C TYR A 67 12.67 6.40 -4.40
N ALA A 68 13.36 6.04 -5.48
CA ALA A 68 14.31 6.90 -6.20
C ALA A 68 13.73 7.52 -7.50
N GLY A 69 12.42 7.46 -7.70
CA GLY A 69 11.76 8.06 -8.87
C GLY A 69 11.57 9.57 -8.73
N GLU A 70 11.44 10.26 -9.87
CA GLU A 70 11.29 11.72 -9.97
C GLU A 70 10.07 12.28 -9.22
N ALA A 71 9.05 11.45 -8.97
CA ALA A 71 7.82 11.82 -8.27
C ALA A 71 7.69 11.07 -6.94
N LYS A 72 8.69 11.22 -6.05
CA LYS A 72 8.59 10.70 -4.68
C LYS A 72 7.46 11.45 -3.95
N PRO A 73 6.44 10.75 -3.44
CA PRO A 73 5.39 11.39 -2.68
C PRO A 73 5.91 11.87 -1.32
N ALA A 74 5.21 12.83 -0.71
CA ALA A 74 5.66 13.47 0.54
C ALA A 74 5.65 12.53 1.75
N GLY A 75 4.69 11.58 1.81
CA GLY A 75 4.59 10.59 2.88
C GLY A 75 5.33 9.29 2.57
N ARG A 76 5.83 8.61 3.62
CA ARG A 76 6.49 7.30 3.50
C ARG A 76 5.49 6.21 3.13
N PHE A 77 4.35 6.15 3.80
CA PHE A 77 3.38 5.09 3.62
C PHE A 77 2.21 5.54 2.77
N ALA A 78 1.82 4.71 1.81
CA ALA A 78 0.59 4.90 1.05
C ALA A 78 -0.24 3.61 1.06
N VAL A 79 -1.55 3.78 0.98
CA VAL A 79 -2.50 2.71 0.72
C VAL A 79 -2.99 2.89 -0.71
N VAL A 80 -2.93 1.82 -1.49
CA VAL A 80 -3.35 1.78 -2.89
C VAL A 80 -4.49 0.79 -3.02
N SER A 81 -5.67 1.27 -3.38
CA SER A 81 -6.84 0.46 -3.64
C SER A 81 -7.09 0.38 -5.15
N SER A 82 -7.18 -0.84 -5.67
CA SER A 82 -7.53 -1.10 -7.07
C SER A 82 -9.03 -1.36 -7.18
N LEU A 83 -9.72 -0.50 -7.91
CA LEU A 83 -11.17 -0.53 -8.06
C LEU A 83 -11.57 -0.92 -9.48
N LEU A 84 -12.67 -1.66 -9.60
CA LEU A 84 -13.30 -2.05 -10.85
C LEU A 84 -14.77 -1.63 -10.83
N SER A 85 -15.17 -0.87 -11.85
CA SER A 85 -16.58 -0.70 -12.21
C SER A 85 -16.95 -1.77 -13.22
N VAL A 86 -17.88 -2.66 -12.85
CA VAL A 86 -18.40 -3.69 -13.75
C VAL A 86 -19.43 -3.08 -14.70
N THR A 87 -20.25 -2.14 -14.20
CA THR A 87 -21.29 -1.46 -15.00
C THR A 87 -20.68 -0.67 -16.17
N HIS A 88 -19.63 0.13 -15.90
CA HIS A 88 -19.01 0.99 -16.91
C HIS A 88 -17.71 0.39 -17.49
N ASN A 89 -17.28 -0.77 -16.98
CA ASN A 89 -16.05 -1.46 -17.34
C ASN A 89 -14.81 -0.53 -17.24
N TRP A 90 -14.67 0.13 -16.09
CA TRP A 90 -13.55 1.02 -15.78
C TRP A 90 -12.69 0.50 -14.66
N ARG A 91 -11.39 0.82 -14.71
CA ARG A 91 -10.43 0.55 -13.64
C ARG A 91 -9.86 1.85 -13.13
N LEU A 92 -9.75 1.94 -11.82
CA LEU A 92 -9.20 3.10 -11.14
C LEU A 92 -8.28 2.64 -10.01
N ARG A 93 -7.13 3.28 -9.88
CA ARG A 93 -6.24 3.11 -8.74
C ARG A 93 -6.43 4.31 -7.82
N LEU A 94 -7.04 4.09 -6.66
CA LEU A 94 -7.18 5.09 -5.62
C LEU A 94 -5.97 5.00 -4.69
N ARG A 95 -5.25 6.09 -4.51
CA ARG A 95 -4.07 6.14 -3.63
C ARG A 95 -4.24 7.22 -2.58
N VAL A 96 -3.97 6.87 -1.34
CA VAL A 96 -3.95 7.79 -0.20
C VAL A 96 -2.63 7.65 0.53
N LEU A 97 -2.07 8.77 1.00
CA LEU A 97 -0.85 8.80 1.79
C LEU A 97 -1.19 9.00 3.25
N ALA A 98 -0.46 8.33 4.14
CA ALA A 98 -0.54 8.59 5.57
C ALA A 98 0.25 9.87 5.91
N ASP A 99 -0.26 10.66 6.84
CA ASP A 99 0.38 11.92 7.26
C ASP A 99 1.61 11.70 8.15
N ASN A 100 1.62 10.61 8.92
CA ASN A 100 2.65 10.31 9.92
C ASN A 100 3.43 9.04 9.55
N ASP A 101 4.76 9.15 9.50
CA ASP A 101 5.67 8.07 9.15
C ASP A 101 5.93 7.10 10.32
N ASP A 102 5.84 7.56 11.57
CA ASP A 102 6.06 6.73 12.76
C ASP A 102 4.82 5.89 13.08
N PHE A 103 3.64 6.51 12.95
CA PHE A 103 2.35 5.88 13.20
C PHE A 103 1.36 6.19 12.06
N PRO A 104 1.47 5.46 10.92
CA PRO A 104 0.61 5.69 9.77
C PRO A 104 -0.82 5.23 10.06
N VAL A 105 -1.77 6.17 10.06
CA VAL A 105 -3.20 5.91 10.26
C VAL A 105 -3.96 6.30 9.00
N VAL A 106 -4.84 5.41 8.53
CA VAL A 106 -5.71 5.62 7.37
C VAL A 106 -7.14 5.21 7.70
N PRO A 107 -8.19 5.92 7.25
CA PRO A 107 -9.57 5.45 7.42
C PRO A 107 -9.80 4.08 6.76
N SER A 108 -10.52 3.20 7.44
CA SER A 108 -10.95 1.91 6.88
C SER A 108 -12.02 2.11 5.81
N VAL A 109 -11.94 1.34 4.73
CA VAL A 109 -12.96 1.28 3.68
C VAL A 109 -13.79 0.00 3.76
N THR A 110 -13.67 -0.77 4.85
CA THR A 110 -14.45 -2.00 5.06
C THR A 110 -15.97 -1.77 5.08
N GLY A 111 -16.43 -0.63 5.60
CA GLY A 111 -17.85 -0.24 5.53
C GLY A 111 -18.33 0.10 4.11
N ILE A 112 -17.39 0.33 3.19
CA ILE A 112 -17.66 0.67 1.79
C ILE A 112 -17.60 -0.61 0.93
N TRP A 113 -16.49 -1.33 1.01
CA TRP A 113 -16.31 -2.63 0.37
C TRP A 113 -15.95 -3.68 1.41
N ASN A 114 -16.84 -4.65 1.63
CA ASN A 114 -16.63 -5.73 2.60
C ASN A 114 -15.37 -6.57 2.29
N SER A 115 -14.94 -6.64 1.02
CA SER A 115 -13.73 -7.35 0.62
C SER A 115 -12.44 -6.74 1.21
N ALA A 116 -12.46 -5.45 1.58
CA ALA A 116 -11.29 -4.75 2.11
C ALA A 116 -10.80 -5.29 3.46
N ASN A 117 -11.62 -6.04 4.21
CA ASN A 117 -11.29 -6.49 5.57
C ASN A 117 -9.96 -7.27 5.63
N TRP A 118 -9.77 -8.23 4.72
CA TRP A 118 -8.56 -9.04 4.70
C TRP A 118 -7.35 -8.25 4.21
N PHE A 119 -7.53 -7.39 3.21
CA PHE A 119 -6.47 -6.58 2.65
C PHE A 119 -5.97 -5.49 3.62
N GLU A 120 -6.87 -4.86 4.37
CA GLU A 120 -6.49 -3.89 5.41
C GLU A 120 -5.70 -4.58 6.53
N ARG A 121 -6.09 -5.80 6.92
CA ARG A 121 -5.32 -6.61 7.88
C ARG A 121 -3.96 -7.02 7.34
N GLU A 122 -3.86 -7.36 6.07
CA GLU A 122 -2.59 -7.65 5.39
C GLU A 122 -1.68 -6.41 5.37
N ALA A 123 -2.21 -5.25 4.99
CA ALA A 123 -1.46 -3.99 4.98
C ALA A 123 -1.00 -3.58 6.40
N PHE A 124 -1.83 -3.83 7.41
CA PHE A 124 -1.45 -3.66 8.82
C PHE A 124 -0.31 -4.62 9.22
N ASP A 125 -0.40 -5.90 8.86
CA ASP A 125 0.61 -6.88 9.26
C ASP A 125 1.96 -6.64 8.58
N LEU A 126 1.94 -6.35 7.28
CA LEU A 126 3.14 -6.25 6.45
C LEU A 126 3.81 -4.87 6.47
N PHE A 127 3.04 -3.79 6.58
CA PHE A 127 3.53 -2.41 6.57
C PHE A 127 3.30 -1.65 7.88
N GLY A 128 2.42 -2.13 8.75
CA GLY A 128 2.09 -1.46 10.01
C GLY A 128 1.18 -0.24 9.84
N ILE A 129 0.40 -0.20 8.76
CA ILE A 129 -0.60 0.84 8.53
C ILE A 129 -1.84 0.53 9.36
N VAL A 130 -2.22 1.44 10.24
CA VAL A 130 -3.37 1.27 11.13
C VAL A 130 -4.62 1.81 10.46
N PHE A 131 -5.66 0.98 10.36
CA PHE A 131 -6.93 1.38 9.78
C PHE A 131 -7.94 1.80 10.84
N SER A 132 -8.31 3.09 10.88
CA SER A 132 -9.30 3.60 11.82
C SER A 132 -10.71 3.18 11.39
N GLY A 133 -11.51 2.65 12.31
CA GLY A 133 -12.86 2.14 12.01
C GLY A 133 -12.92 0.67 11.58
N HIS A 134 -11.78 -0.03 11.46
CA HIS A 134 -11.78 -1.47 11.19
C HIS A 134 -12.28 -2.27 12.42
N THR A 135 -13.06 -3.32 12.19
CA THR A 135 -13.72 -4.11 13.26
C THR A 135 -12.79 -5.08 14.00
N ASP A 136 -11.90 -5.78 13.29
CA ASP A 136 -10.93 -6.75 13.85
C ASP A 136 -9.54 -6.57 13.22
N LEU A 137 -8.83 -5.51 13.60
CA LEU A 137 -7.49 -5.25 13.07
C LEU A 137 -6.43 -6.04 13.86
N ARG A 138 -5.97 -7.14 13.28
CA ARG A 138 -4.93 -8.01 13.84
C ARG A 138 -4.10 -8.66 12.74
N ARG A 139 -2.91 -9.16 13.11
CA ARG A 139 -1.99 -9.91 12.24
C ARG A 139 -2.72 -11.03 11.50
N LEU A 140 -2.24 -11.32 10.29
CA LEU A 140 -2.89 -12.26 9.38
C LEU A 140 -1.91 -13.28 8.80
N LEU A 141 -0.74 -12.82 8.35
CA LEU A 141 0.24 -13.62 7.63
C LEU A 141 1.46 -13.95 8.49
N THR A 142 1.84 -13.05 9.39
CA THR A 142 2.99 -13.25 10.28
C THR A 142 2.64 -14.15 11.46
N ASP A 143 3.68 -14.73 12.05
CA ASP A 143 3.55 -15.54 13.25
C ASP A 143 3.04 -14.72 14.44
N TYR A 144 2.38 -15.37 15.40
CA TYR A 144 1.70 -14.71 16.52
C TYR A 144 2.64 -13.84 17.36
N GLY A 145 3.89 -14.26 17.53
CA GLY A 145 4.93 -13.54 18.28
C GLY A 145 5.81 -12.63 17.43
N PHE A 146 5.48 -12.42 16.15
CA PHE A 146 6.34 -11.68 15.24
C PHE A 146 6.44 -10.20 15.64
N VAL A 147 7.67 -9.68 15.73
CA VAL A 147 7.96 -8.28 16.07
C VAL A 147 8.46 -7.57 14.82
N GLY A 148 7.72 -6.55 14.39
CA GLY A 148 8.01 -5.77 13.20
C GLY A 148 7.02 -5.99 12.06
N HIS A 149 7.37 -5.42 10.91
CA HIS A 149 6.56 -5.35 9.68
C HIS A 149 7.46 -5.71 8.48
N PRO A 150 7.32 -6.92 7.91
CA PRO A 150 8.31 -7.48 6.98
C PRO A 150 8.56 -6.68 5.69
N PHE A 151 7.55 -5.97 5.17
CA PHE A 151 7.65 -5.30 3.87
C PHE A 151 8.08 -3.84 3.93
N ARG A 152 8.37 -3.32 5.13
CA ARG A 152 9.06 -2.05 5.25
C ARG A 152 10.50 -2.16 4.74
N LYS A 153 10.99 -1.12 4.08
CA LYS A 153 12.31 -1.17 3.41
C LYS A 153 13.51 -1.16 4.35
N ASP A 154 13.28 -0.83 5.61
CA ASP A 154 14.22 -0.90 6.72
C ASP A 154 14.28 -2.30 7.37
N PHE A 155 13.35 -3.21 7.06
CA PHE A 155 13.32 -4.55 7.62
C PHE A 155 14.29 -5.50 6.89
N PRO A 156 15.13 -6.27 7.61
CA PRO A 156 16.08 -7.19 6.97
C PRO A 156 15.37 -8.38 6.34
N ILE A 157 15.85 -8.82 5.17
CA ILE A 157 15.26 -9.94 4.41
C ILE A 157 15.21 -11.23 5.23
N SER A 158 16.27 -11.53 5.99
CA SER A 158 16.34 -12.73 6.84
C SER A 158 15.50 -12.61 8.13
N GLY A 159 14.96 -11.42 8.43
CA GLY A 159 14.35 -11.12 9.72
C GLY A 159 15.36 -11.08 10.86
N ASN A 160 14.82 -11.03 12.09
CA ASN A 160 15.62 -10.93 13.32
C ASN A 160 15.68 -12.25 14.09
N VAL A 161 14.72 -13.15 13.88
CA VAL A 161 14.58 -14.40 14.62
C VAL A 161 14.47 -15.60 13.69
N GLU A 162 15.08 -16.71 14.08
CA GLU A 162 14.96 -18.02 13.46
C GLU A 162 14.40 -19.03 14.48
N MET A 163 13.72 -20.05 13.98
CA MET A 163 13.15 -21.13 14.79
C MET A 163 14.03 -22.37 14.70
N ARG A 164 14.32 -22.99 15.86
CA ARG A 164 14.91 -24.34 15.91
C ARG A 164 14.17 -25.24 16.91
N TYR A 165 14.21 -26.54 16.67
CA TYR A 165 13.75 -27.51 17.67
C TYR A 165 14.81 -27.70 18.76
N ASP A 166 14.39 -27.61 20.01
CA ASP A 166 15.24 -27.89 21.17
C ASP A 166 14.86 -29.26 21.76
N PRO A 167 15.73 -30.30 21.67
CA PRO A 167 15.41 -31.64 22.13
C PRO A 167 15.32 -31.75 23.66
N ASP A 168 16.04 -30.89 24.41
CA ASP A 168 16.03 -30.90 25.87
C ASP A 168 14.72 -30.32 26.40
N GLN A 169 14.26 -29.22 25.81
CA GLN A 169 12.98 -28.59 26.15
C GLN A 169 11.77 -29.21 25.43
N ARG A 170 12.02 -30.09 24.44
CA ARG A 170 11.02 -30.73 23.58
C ARG A 170 10.05 -29.75 22.92
N ARG A 171 10.53 -28.56 22.55
CA ARG A 171 9.72 -27.50 21.92
C ARG A 171 10.51 -26.72 20.87
N VAL A 172 9.79 -25.99 20.02
CA VAL A 172 10.40 -25.02 19.10
C VAL A 172 10.75 -23.75 19.88
N VAL A 173 11.98 -23.29 19.73
CA VAL A 173 12.49 -22.07 20.37
C VAL A 173 12.86 -21.03 19.31
N TYR A 174 12.68 -19.76 19.65
CA TYR A 174 13.09 -18.62 18.84
C TYR A 174 14.49 -18.20 19.29
N GLN A 175 15.41 -18.04 18.36
CA GLN A 175 16.75 -17.51 18.61
C GLN A 175 17.08 -16.41 17.58
N PRO A 176 18.04 -15.51 17.87
CA PRO A 176 18.51 -14.55 16.88
C PRO A 176 19.03 -15.26 15.62
N VAL A 177 18.79 -14.66 14.46
CA VAL A 177 19.25 -15.21 13.16
C VAL A 177 20.76 -15.38 13.15
N THR A 178 21.21 -16.56 12.74
CA THR A 178 22.65 -16.89 12.62
C THR A 178 23.18 -16.70 11.19
N ILE A 179 22.29 -16.49 10.23
CA ILE A 179 22.59 -16.34 8.81
C ILE A 179 23.21 -14.97 8.53
N GLU A 180 24.46 -14.96 8.06
CA GLU A 180 25.09 -13.74 7.52
C GLU A 180 24.44 -13.34 6.18
N PRO A 181 23.99 -12.08 6.02
CA PRO A 181 23.46 -11.59 4.77
C PRO A 181 24.52 -11.67 3.67
N ARG A 182 24.28 -12.50 2.65
CA ARG A 182 25.11 -12.52 1.44
C ARG A 182 24.65 -11.41 0.51
N GLU A 183 25.41 -10.31 0.45
CA GLU A 183 25.21 -9.27 -0.57
C GLU A 183 25.61 -9.81 -1.94
N ASN A 184 24.63 -10.30 -2.71
CA ASN A 184 24.84 -10.71 -4.11
C ASN A 184 24.87 -9.52 -5.08
N THR A 185 24.62 -8.31 -4.60
CA THR A 185 24.71 -7.10 -5.42
C THR A 185 26.17 -6.80 -5.68
N PRO A 186 26.65 -6.83 -6.95
CA PRO A 186 28.01 -6.43 -7.24
C PRO A 186 28.20 -4.98 -6.77
N ARG A 187 29.21 -4.73 -5.93
CA ARG A 187 29.63 -3.36 -5.60
C ARG A 187 30.07 -2.68 -6.88
N VAL A 188 29.19 -1.86 -7.47
CA VAL A 188 29.57 -0.99 -8.57
C VAL A 188 30.31 0.20 -7.98
N VAL A 189 31.62 0.06 -7.81
CA VAL A 189 32.51 1.19 -7.50
C VAL A 189 32.57 2.04 -8.77
N ARG A 190 31.76 3.10 -8.84
CA ARG A 190 31.88 4.10 -9.89
C ARG A 190 33.00 5.05 -9.49
N GLU A 191 34.08 5.09 -10.27
CA GLU A 191 35.11 6.11 -10.12
C GLU A 191 34.49 7.50 -10.32
N GLU A 192 34.98 8.52 -9.61
CA GLU A 192 34.45 9.91 -9.65
C GLU A 192 34.37 10.52 -11.06
N LYS A 193 35.05 9.92 -12.05
CA LYS A 193 35.10 10.39 -13.45
C LYS A 193 34.25 9.57 -14.43
N TYR A 194 33.49 8.58 -13.97
CA TYR A 194 32.70 7.72 -14.84
C TYR A 194 31.51 8.50 -15.45
N GLY A 195 31.66 8.94 -16.71
CA GLY A 195 30.63 9.67 -17.46
C GLY A 195 30.97 11.11 -17.85
N ASN A 196 32.16 11.62 -17.50
CA ASN A 196 32.65 12.89 -18.04
C ASN A 196 33.48 12.63 -19.31
N VAL A 197 32.78 12.49 -20.44
CA VAL A 197 33.32 12.71 -21.79
C VAL A 197 32.51 13.81 -22.45
#